data_AF-A0A5C8MG00-F1
#
_entry.id   AF-A0A5C8MG00-F1
#
_cell.length_a   1.000
_cell.length_b   1.000
_cell.length_c   1.000
_cell.angle_alpha   90.00
_cell.angle_beta   90.00
_cell.angle_gamma   90.00
#
_symmetry.space_group_name_H-M   'P 1'
#
loop_
_entity.id
_entity.type
_entity.pdbx_description
1 polymer ?
#
loop_
_entity_poly.entity_id
_entity_poly.type
_entity_poly.pdbx_seq_one_letter_code
_entity_poly.pdbx_strand_id
1 'polypeptide(L)'
;RFKKYNEMDSLEGKSNSTGIRFKNSKLQWIGLNIPVIIKKNDIYAHMALQDRIKYCRIVRKLIRGKIKYYLQLILEGVPPKKINSKTGEVKHPRNKGIVGIDIGTQTIAICSEKDVKLLELAPSVDDIEREKRILQRKLDRQRRANNPHKYNENRTIKKNNLKWIWSKNYIKTKSQLAELQRKLAEKRKQDHNKLANWILSLGDDIK
;
A
#
# COMPACT_ATOMS: atom_id res chain seq x y z
N ARG A 1 -14.30 -19.80 3.24
CA ARG A 1 -13.46 -19.50 4.44
C ARG A 1 -13.99 -18.24 5.10
N PHE A 2 -14.43 -18.32 6.37
CA PHE A 2 -14.84 -17.15 7.15
C PHE A 2 -13.70 -16.13 7.27
N LYS A 3 -14.00 -14.84 7.11
CA LYS A 3 -13.06 -13.73 7.31
C LYS A 3 -13.39 -13.12 8.66
N LYS A 4 -12.42 -13.08 9.58
CA LYS A 4 -12.71 -12.49 10.90
C LYS A 4 -12.88 -10.98 10.76
N TYR A 5 -13.53 -10.40 11.75
CA TYR A 5 -13.63 -8.96 11.87
C TYR A 5 -12.24 -8.32 11.78
N ASN A 6 -12.13 -7.27 10.96
CA ASN A 6 -10.89 -6.56 10.65
C ASN A 6 -9.81 -7.31 9.84
N GLU A 7 -10.07 -8.50 9.28
CA GLU A 7 -9.11 -9.20 8.41
C GLU A 7 -9.30 -8.92 6.90
N MET A 8 -10.39 -8.24 6.51
CA MET A 8 -10.66 -7.89 5.12
C MET A 8 -10.35 -6.40 4.87
N ASP A 9 -9.29 -6.13 4.12
CA ASP A 9 -8.89 -4.78 3.72
C ASP A 9 -9.32 -4.40 2.30
N SER A 10 -9.88 -5.34 1.54
CA SER A 10 -10.47 -5.02 0.25
C SER A 10 -11.65 -5.93 -0.08
N LEU A 11 -12.62 -5.37 -0.80
CA LEU A 11 -13.73 -6.09 -1.38
C LEU A 11 -13.86 -5.70 -2.85
N GLU A 12 -13.81 -6.69 -3.74
CA GLU A 12 -13.90 -6.49 -5.18
C GLU A 12 -15.21 -6.98 -5.77
N GLY A 13 -15.69 -6.27 -6.79
CA GLY A 13 -16.80 -6.71 -7.62
C GLY A 13 -16.31 -7.61 -8.76
N LYS A 14 -17.22 -8.41 -9.30
CA LYS A 14 -16.97 -9.26 -10.47
C LYS A 14 -16.85 -8.45 -11.76
N SER A 15 -17.66 -7.39 -11.88
CA SER A 15 -17.73 -6.53 -13.05
C SER A 15 -18.18 -5.13 -12.65
N ASN A 16 -18.12 -4.15 -13.56
CA ASN A 16 -18.74 -2.84 -13.35
C ASN A 16 -20.27 -2.83 -13.62
N SER A 17 -20.85 -3.96 -14.05
CA SER A 17 -22.29 -4.10 -14.29
C SER A 17 -23.06 -4.62 -13.08
N THR A 18 -22.39 -5.31 -12.15
CA THR A 18 -23.01 -5.98 -11.00
C THR A 18 -22.25 -5.71 -9.70
N GLY A 19 -22.96 -5.68 -8.56
CA GLY A 19 -22.33 -5.47 -7.26
C GLY A 19 -21.80 -4.04 -7.07
N ILE A 20 -20.47 -3.92 -6.93
CA ILE A 20 -19.77 -2.63 -6.72
C ILE A 20 -19.56 -1.97 -8.08
N ARG A 21 -20.25 -0.86 -8.33
CA ARG A 21 -20.23 -0.19 -9.63
C ARG A 21 -19.81 1.27 -9.51
N PHE A 22 -19.15 1.77 -10.55
CA PHE A 22 -18.87 3.18 -10.74
C PHE A 22 -19.66 3.71 -11.93
N LYS A 23 -20.55 4.68 -11.66
CA LYS A 23 -21.39 5.32 -12.68
C LYS A 23 -21.64 6.77 -12.29
N ASN A 24 -21.57 7.69 -13.25
CA ASN A 24 -21.84 9.13 -13.06
C ASN A 24 -21.07 9.73 -11.86
N SER A 25 -19.77 9.40 -11.76
CA SER A 25 -18.88 9.83 -10.67
C SER A 25 -19.35 9.42 -9.27
N LYS A 26 -20.12 8.33 -9.17
CA LYS A 26 -20.63 7.77 -7.92
C LYS A 26 -20.32 6.28 -7.83
N LEU A 27 -20.00 5.83 -6.62
CA LEU A 27 -20.07 4.44 -6.22
C LEU A 27 -21.54 4.06 -6.03
N GLN A 28 -21.96 2.98 -6.68
CA GLN A 28 -23.27 2.35 -6.47
C GLN A 28 -23.09 0.93 -5.95
N TRP A 29 -23.63 0.62 -4.78
CA TRP A 29 -23.54 -0.72 -4.19
C TRP A 29 -24.62 -0.96 -3.13
N ILE A 30 -25.54 -1.91 -3.36
CA ILE A 30 -26.63 -2.29 -2.41
C ILE A 30 -27.33 -1.05 -1.81
N GLY A 31 -27.97 -0.25 -2.66
CA GLY A 31 -28.66 0.98 -2.25
C GLY A 31 -27.74 2.18 -1.90
N LEU A 32 -26.45 1.95 -1.61
CA LEU A 32 -25.49 3.03 -1.38
C LEU A 32 -25.19 3.75 -2.70
N ASN A 33 -25.25 5.09 -2.65
CA ASN A 33 -24.89 5.99 -3.73
C ASN A 33 -23.93 7.06 -3.19
N ILE A 34 -22.62 6.83 -3.31
CA ILE A 34 -21.60 7.67 -2.69
C ILE A 34 -20.82 8.44 -3.78
N PRO A 35 -20.78 9.78 -3.75
CA PRO A 35 -19.95 10.55 -4.67
C PRO A 35 -18.47 10.20 -4.55
N VAL A 36 -17.82 10.03 -5.70
CA VAL A 36 -16.37 9.77 -5.79
C VAL A 36 -15.69 11.05 -6.21
N ILE A 37 -14.66 11.43 -5.45
CA ILE A 37 -13.90 12.66 -5.72
C ILE A 37 -12.83 12.34 -6.75
N ILE A 38 -12.99 12.89 -7.96
CA ILE A 38 -11.96 12.93 -9.00
C ILE A 38 -11.54 14.39 -9.14
N LYS A 39 -10.23 14.65 -9.05
CA LYS A 39 -9.71 16.01 -9.15
C LYS A 39 -9.83 16.48 -10.60
N LYS A 40 -10.45 17.65 -10.82
CA LYS A 40 -10.66 18.23 -12.16
C LYS A 40 -9.36 18.44 -12.95
N ASN A 41 -8.25 18.65 -12.28
CA ASN A 41 -6.93 18.86 -12.89
C ASN A 41 -6.10 17.58 -13.02
N ASP A 42 -6.65 16.41 -12.69
CA ASP A 42 -5.98 15.13 -12.87
C ASP A 42 -6.23 14.59 -14.29
N ILE A 43 -5.53 15.18 -15.25
CA ILE A 43 -5.63 14.83 -16.68
C ILE A 43 -5.41 13.33 -16.88
N TYR A 44 -4.46 12.74 -16.16
CA TYR A 44 -4.16 11.30 -16.25
C TYR A 44 -5.37 10.45 -15.84
N ALA A 45 -6.02 10.76 -14.72
CA ALA A 45 -7.21 10.05 -14.28
C ALA A 45 -8.36 10.22 -15.29
N HIS A 46 -8.54 11.42 -15.85
CA HIS A 46 -9.58 11.66 -16.85
C HIS A 46 -9.34 10.89 -18.16
N MET A 47 -8.09 10.83 -18.64
CA MET A 47 -7.73 10.00 -19.80
C MET A 47 -7.96 8.52 -19.51
N ALA A 48 -7.51 8.03 -18.36
CA ALA A 48 -7.70 6.62 -17.99
C ALA A 48 -9.18 6.25 -17.94
N LEU A 49 -10.04 7.13 -17.40
CA LEU A 49 -11.48 6.89 -17.30
C LEU A 49 -12.23 6.82 -18.65
N GLN A 50 -11.57 7.10 -19.77
CA GLN A 50 -12.12 6.84 -21.10
C GLN A 50 -12.11 5.34 -21.42
N ASP A 51 -11.21 4.57 -20.79
CA ASP A 51 -11.16 3.12 -20.94
C ASP A 51 -12.30 2.44 -20.18
N ARG A 52 -12.68 1.25 -20.66
CA ARG A 52 -13.71 0.45 -20.03
C ARG A 52 -13.27 0.03 -18.62
N ILE A 53 -14.10 0.33 -17.62
CA ILE A 53 -13.94 -0.21 -16.27
C ILE A 53 -14.34 -1.68 -16.26
N LYS A 54 -13.37 -2.59 -16.01
CA LYS A 54 -13.63 -4.03 -15.88
C LYS A 54 -14.42 -4.30 -14.60
N TYR A 55 -13.92 -3.81 -13.48
CA TYR A 55 -14.56 -3.93 -12.17
C TYR A 55 -14.09 -2.87 -11.20
N CYS A 56 -14.79 -2.75 -10.07
CA CYS A 56 -14.44 -1.86 -8.97
C CYS A 56 -14.04 -2.65 -7.73
N ARG A 57 -13.14 -2.10 -6.92
CA ARG A 57 -12.73 -2.63 -5.63
C ARG A 57 -12.79 -1.53 -4.57
N ILE A 58 -13.43 -1.80 -3.44
CA ILE A 58 -13.34 -0.95 -2.26
C ILE A 58 -12.12 -1.38 -1.47
N VAL A 59 -11.21 -0.45 -1.19
CA VAL A 59 -9.99 -0.67 -0.42
C VAL A 59 -10.05 0.12 0.88
N ARG A 60 -9.91 -0.59 2.00
CA ARG A 60 -9.82 -0.05 3.34
C ARG A 60 -8.35 0.20 3.70
N LYS A 61 -8.05 1.39 4.22
CA LYS A 61 -6.71 1.75 4.70
C LYS A 61 -6.81 2.42 6.07
N LEU A 62 -5.94 2.03 7.00
CA LEU A 62 -5.74 2.76 8.25
C LEU A 62 -4.67 3.84 8.03
N ILE A 63 -5.05 5.12 8.11
CA ILE A 63 -4.13 6.24 7.90
C ILE A 63 -4.28 7.22 9.06
N ARG A 64 -3.19 7.49 9.79
CA ARG A 64 -3.19 8.40 10.96
C ARG A 64 -4.27 8.03 11.98
N GLY A 65 -4.42 6.74 12.24
CA GLY A 65 -5.42 6.20 13.19
C GLY A 65 -6.87 6.24 12.71
N LYS A 66 -7.15 6.69 11.48
CA LYS A 66 -8.50 6.72 10.91
C LYS A 66 -8.62 5.73 9.76
N ILE A 67 -9.72 4.99 9.72
CA ILE A 67 -10.06 4.13 8.59
C ILE A 67 -10.53 5.03 7.45
N LYS A 68 -9.93 4.86 6.27
CA LYS A 68 -10.30 5.51 5.03
C LYS A 68 -10.63 4.46 3.99
N TYR A 69 -11.71 4.68 3.26
CA TYR A 69 -12.11 3.83 2.14
C TYR A 69 -11.80 4.54 0.83
N TYR A 70 -11.29 3.78 -0.12
CA TYR A 70 -11.00 4.23 -1.47
C TYR A 70 -11.74 3.33 -2.45
N LEU A 71 -12.40 3.94 -3.45
CA LEU A 71 -12.85 3.19 -4.62
C LEU A 71 -11.68 3.08 -5.59
N GLN A 72 -11.22 1.86 -5.83
CA GLN A 72 -10.23 1.52 -6.83
C GLN A 72 -10.96 1.05 -8.09
N LEU A 73 -10.72 1.73 -9.21
CA LEU A 73 -11.25 1.35 -10.51
C LEU A 73 -10.20 0.53 -11.26
N ILE A 74 -10.59 -0.63 -11.80
CA ILE A 74 -9.73 -1.48 -12.60
C ILE A 74 -10.20 -1.35 -14.04
N LEU A 75 -9.32 -0.82 -14.89
CA LEU A 75 -9.63 -0.48 -16.27
C LEU A 75 -8.97 -1.48 -17.24
N GLU A 76 -9.58 -1.65 -18.40
CA GLU A 76 -9.07 -2.44 -19.51
C GLU A 76 -8.07 -1.62 -20.34
N GLY A 77 -7.20 -2.29 -21.08
CA GLY A 77 -6.31 -1.64 -22.04
C GLY A 77 -4.94 -1.27 -21.48
N VAL A 78 -4.29 -0.33 -22.17
CA VAL A 78 -2.93 0.15 -21.88
C VAL A 78 -3.05 1.49 -21.15
N PRO A 79 -2.41 1.66 -19.99
CA PRO A 79 -2.53 2.90 -19.22
C PRO A 79 -2.05 4.11 -20.03
N PRO A 80 -2.69 5.29 -19.88
CA PRO A 80 -2.29 6.48 -20.62
C PRO A 80 -0.85 6.88 -20.28
N LYS A 81 -0.18 7.55 -21.22
CA LYS A 81 1.15 8.10 -20.98
C LYS A 81 1.07 9.29 -20.04
N LYS A 82 1.90 9.31 -19.00
CA LYS A 82 1.95 10.43 -18.06
C LYS A 82 2.80 11.56 -18.64
N ILE A 83 2.21 12.73 -18.83
CA ILE A 83 2.86 13.90 -19.42
C ILE A 83 3.21 14.93 -18.35
N ASN A 84 4.32 15.64 -18.52
CA ASN A 84 4.65 16.83 -17.76
C ASN A 84 3.85 18.01 -18.32
N SER A 85 2.94 18.57 -17.52
CA SER A 85 2.07 19.67 -17.94
C SER A 85 2.82 20.96 -18.29
N LYS A 86 4.07 21.14 -17.84
CA LYS A 86 4.89 22.31 -18.15
C LYS A 86 5.70 22.15 -19.43
N THR A 87 6.30 20.97 -19.64
CA THR A 87 7.23 20.74 -20.75
C THR A 87 6.60 19.98 -21.93
N GLY A 88 5.44 19.34 -21.73
CA GLY A 88 4.80 18.47 -22.72
C GLY A 88 5.45 17.09 -22.85
N GLU A 89 6.56 16.84 -22.14
CA GLU A 89 7.32 15.60 -22.26
C GLU A 89 6.69 14.43 -21.49
N VAL A 90 6.94 13.21 -21.97
CA VAL A 90 6.54 11.98 -21.28
C VAL A 90 7.42 11.77 -20.04
N LYS A 91 6.81 11.64 -18.86
CA LYS A 91 7.55 11.52 -17.59
C LYS A 91 8.32 10.20 -17.42
N HIS A 92 7.78 9.13 -17.97
CA HIS A 92 8.30 7.76 -17.80
C HIS A 92 8.31 7.10 -19.18
N PRO A 93 9.29 7.45 -20.04
CA PRO A 93 9.41 6.83 -21.35
C PRO A 93 9.68 5.33 -21.18
N ARG A 94 9.11 4.55 -22.09
CA ARG A 94 9.36 3.11 -22.22
C ARG A 94 10.19 2.89 -23.47
N ASN A 95 11.44 2.48 -23.28
CA ASN A 95 12.35 2.22 -24.39
C ASN A 95 12.34 0.73 -24.72
N LYS A 96 12.74 0.39 -25.94
CA LYS A 96 12.91 -1.00 -26.36
C LYS A 96 14.30 -1.48 -26.01
N GLY A 97 14.40 -2.75 -25.60
CA GLY A 97 15.68 -3.38 -25.31
C GLY A 97 15.58 -4.41 -24.19
N ILE A 98 16.64 -5.21 -24.08
CA ILE A 98 16.77 -6.24 -23.04
C ILE A 98 17.38 -5.60 -21.78
N VAL A 99 16.79 -5.89 -20.62
CA VAL A 99 17.33 -5.51 -19.31
C VAL A 99 17.39 -6.74 -18.42
N GLY A 100 18.60 -7.15 -18.07
CA GLY A 100 18.83 -8.21 -17.08
C GLY A 100 18.77 -7.66 -15.66
N ILE A 101 18.06 -8.36 -14.78
CA ILE A 101 17.93 -7.97 -13.37
C ILE A 101 18.31 -9.14 -12.45
N ASP A 102 19.13 -8.85 -11.44
CA ASP A 102 19.36 -9.76 -10.32
C ASP A 102 18.99 -9.05 -9.00
N ILE A 103 17.97 -9.56 -8.30
CA ILE A 103 17.40 -8.93 -7.11
C ILE A 103 17.87 -9.69 -5.86
N GLY A 104 18.72 -9.03 -5.08
CA GLY A 104 19.09 -9.48 -3.73
C GLY A 104 18.14 -8.98 -2.64
N THR A 105 18.48 -9.22 -1.38
CA THR A 105 17.66 -8.80 -0.23
C THR A 105 17.70 -7.30 0.04
N GLN A 106 18.79 -6.64 -0.34
CA GLN A 106 19.03 -5.20 -0.08
C GLN A 106 19.34 -4.44 -1.36
N THR A 107 19.95 -5.11 -2.32
CA THR A 107 20.43 -4.53 -3.57
C THR A 107 19.80 -5.20 -4.78
N ILE A 108 19.92 -4.53 -5.92
CA ILE A 108 19.47 -4.99 -7.23
C ILE A 108 20.56 -4.65 -8.24
N ALA A 109 21.06 -5.66 -8.93
CA ALA A 109 21.96 -5.50 -10.06
C ALA A 109 21.13 -5.40 -11.34
N ILE A 110 21.46 -4.44 -12.20
CA ILE A 110 20.71 -4.12 -13.41
C ILE A 110 21.73 -3.95 -14.52
N CYS A 111 21.53 -4.67 -15.62
CA CYS A 111 22.40 -4.65 -16.80
C CYS A 111 21.56 -4.44 -18.05
N SER A 112 21.97 -3.49 -18.89
CA SER A 112 21.38 -3.20 -20.19
C SER A 112 22.48 -2.74 -21.14
N GLU A 113 22.18 -2.59 -22.43
CA GLU A 113 23.13 -2.04 -23.41
C GLU A 113 23.66 -0.65 -23.02
N LYS A 114 22.86 0.14 -22.29
CA LYS A 114 23.18 1.54 -21.96
C LYS A 114 23.83 1.71 -20.60
N ASP A 115 23.61 0.79 -19.66
CA ASP A 115 23.92 1.02 -18.25
C ASP A 115 24.04 -0.30 -17.48
N VAL A 116 24.97 -0.33 -16.52
CA VAL A 116 25.18 -1.43 -15.57
C VAL A 116 25.31 -0.84 -14.17
N LYS A 117 24.41 -1.23 -13.25
CA LYS A 117 24.34 -0.65 -11.89
C LYS A 117 24.02 -1.69 -10.84
N LEU A 118 24.61 -1.51 -9.66
CA LEU A 118 24.18 -2.13 -8.41
C LEU A 118 23.55 -1.04 -7.53
N LEU A 119 22.25 -1.14 -7.29
CA LEU A 119 21.49 -0.13 -6.54
C LEU A 119 20.92 -0.73 -5.26
N GLU A 120 20.72 0.09 -4.23
CA GLU A 120 19.90 -0.28 -3.08
C GLU A 120 18.41 -0.24 -3.46
N LEU A 121 17.60 -1.19 -2.98
CA LEU A 121 16.18 -1.31 -3.37
C LEU A 121 15.30 -0.15 -2.85
N ALA A 122 15.57 0.37 -1.66
CA ALA A 122 14.75 1.41 -1.04
C ALA A 122 15.57 2.45 -0.26
N PRO A 123 16.48 3.19 -0.93
CA PRO A 123 17.48 4.03 -0.29
C PRO A 123 16.88 5.22 0.48
N SER A 124 15.63 5.62 0.21
CA SER A 124 15.01 6.70 0.98
C SER A 124 14.41 6.25 2.31
N VAL A 125 14.45 4.95 2.62
CA VAL A 125 13.87 4.39 3.85
C VAL A 125 14.82 4.61 5.02
N ASP A 126 14.38 5.44 5.96
CA ASP A 126 15.17 5.74 7.16
C ASP A 126 15.23 4.50 8.07
N ASP A 127 16.38 4.25 8.70
CA ASP A 127 16.47 3.28 9.78
C ASP A 127 15.74 3.82 11.03
N ILE A 128 14.62 3.18 11.34
CA ILE A 128 13.76 3.49 12.49
C ILE A 128 13.71 2.34 13.49
N GLU A 129 14.62 1.36 13.41
CA GLU A 129 14.58 0.17 14.26
C GLU A 129 14.69 0.53 15.74
N ARG A 130 15.42 1.62 16.08
CA ARG A 130 15.44 2.17 17.45
C ARG A 130 14.05 2.58 17.93
N GLU A 131 13.31 3.36 17.15
CA GLU A 131 11.97 3.83 17.51
C GLU A 131 10.98 2.68 17.62
N LYS A 132 11.00 1.78 16.63
CA LYS A 132 10.19 0.56 16.61
C LYS A 132 10.44 -0.29 17.85
N ARG A 133 11.71 -0.50 18.23
CA ARG A 133 12.09 -1.24 19.44
C ARG A 133 11.57 -0.58 20.71
N ILE A 134 11.65 0.75 20.81
CA ILE A 134 11.12 1.50 21.97
C ILE A 134 9.61 1.29 22.10
N LEU A 135 8.86 1.46 21.00
CA LEU A 135 7.41 1.29 20.99
C LEU A 135 6.98 -0.15 21.30
N GLN A 136 7.67 -1.14 20.72
CA GLN A 136 7.40 -2.55 20.99
C GLN A 136 7.65 -2.93 22.45
N ARG A 137 8.75 -2.47 23.05
CA ARG A 137 9.02 -2.68 24.48
C ARG A 137 7.98 -1.99 25.37
N LYS A 138 7.53 -0.79 24.99
CA LYS A 138 6.46 -0.07 25.71
C LYS A 138 5.13 -0.85 25.64
N LEU A 139 4.79 -1.38 24.47
CA LEU A 139 3.61 -2.24 24.28
C LEU A 139 3.69 -3.49 25.16
N ASP A 140 4.84 -4.15 25.22
CA ASP A 140 5.01 -5.35 26.06
C ASP A 140 4.80 -5.02 27.55
N ARG A 141 5.43 -3.95 28.07
CA ARG A 141 5.23 -3.51 29.45
C ARG A 141 3.78 -3.17 29.77
N GLN A 142 3.12 -2.39 28.91
CA GLN A 142 1.71 -2.03 29.07
C GLN A 142 0.81 -3.27 29.03
N ARG A 143 1.07 -4.21 28.12
CA ARG A 143 0.31 -5.47 28.02
C ARG A 143 0.43 -6.28 29.30
N ARG A 144 1.63 -6.42 29.86
CA ARG A 144 1.87 -7.15 31.13
C ARG A 144 1.19 -6.46 32.31
N ALA A 145 1.38 -5.15 32.46
CA ALA A 145 0.79 -4.37 33.56
C ALA A 145 -0.75 -4.38 33.54
N ASN A 146 -1.36 -4.29 32.35
CA ASN A 146 -2.82 -4.36 32.21
C ASN A 146 -3.38 -5.78 32.41
N ASN A 147 -2.55 -6.83 32.36
CA ASN A 147 -3.00 -8.22 32.33
C ASN A 147 -2.17 -9.15 33.24
N PRO A 148 -1.96 -8.85 34.52
CA PRO A 148 -1.18 -9.71 35.41
C PRO A 148 -1.76 -11.13 35.51
N HIS A 149 -3.10 -11.25 35.46
CA HIS A 149 -3.83 -12.53 35.46
C HIS A 149 -3.50 -13.45 34.27
N LYS A 150 -2.89 -12.92 33.21
CA LYS A 150 -2.48 -13.66 32.01
C LYS A 150 -1.06 -14.22 32.06
N TYR A 151 -0.28 -13.92 33.08
CA TYR A 151 1.11 -14.37 33.18
C TYR A 151 1.32 -15.29 34.37
N ASN A 152 2.22 -16.25 34.19
CA ASN A 152 2.81 -17.06 35.26
C ASN A 152 3.86 -16.25 36.02
N GLU A 153 4.31 -16.75 37.16
CA GLU A 153 5.39 -16.12 37.95
C GLU A 153 6.68 -16.00 37.14
N ASN A 154 7.02 -17.02 36.34
CA ASN A 154 8.13 -16.99 35.38
C ASN A 154 7.88 -16.09 34.14
N ARG A 155 6.82 -15.28 34.15
CA ARG A 155 6.42 -14.32 33.10
C ARG A 155 6.05 -14.93 31.75
N THR A 156 5.83 -16.24 31.65
CA THR A 156 5.24 -16.88 30.47
C THR A 156 3.73 -16.65 30.42
N ILE A 157 3.12 -16.75 29.22
CA ILE A 157 1.66 -16.56 29.06
C ILE A 157 0.92 -17.81 29.53
N LYS A 158 -0.05 -17.62 30.43
CA LYS A 158 -0.98 -18.68 30.87
C LYS A 158 -1.86 -19.14 29.70
N LYS A 159 -1.94 -20.45 29.47
CA LYS A 159 -2.87 -21.06 28.50
C LYS A 159 -4.28 -21.12 29.10
N ASN A 160 -4.97 -19.98 29.11
CA ASN A 160 -6.36 -19.87 29.58
C ASN A 160 -7.22 -18.97 28.69
N ASN A 161 -8.55 -19.08 28.84
CA ASN A 161 -9.53 -18.36 28.02
C ASN A 161 -9.88 -16.95 28.54
N LEU A 162 -9.14 -16.43 29.53
CA LEU A 162 -9.39 -15.09 30.06
C LEU A 162 -9.27 -14.02 28.96
N LYS A 163 -9.99 -12.91 29.06
CA LYS A 163 -9.90 -11.83 28.06
C LYS A 163 -8.65 -10.99 28.28
N TRP A 164 -8.07 -10.48 27.19
CA TRP A 164 -7.03 -9.46 27.24
C TRP A 164 -7.66 -8.08 27.44
N ILE A 165 -7.09 -7.30 28.35
CA ILE A 165 -7.44 -5.92 28.67
C ILE A 165 -6.47 -4.99 27.95
N TRP A 166 -7.03 -4.11 27.12
CA TRP A 166 -6.28 -3.14 26.33
C TRP A 166 -6.59 -1.72 26.80
N SER A 167 -5.66 -1.11 27.55
CA SER A 167 -5.85 0.28 28.01
C SER A 167 -5.80 1.28 26.85
N LYS A 168 -6.40 2.46 27.03
CA LYS A 168 -6.35 3.57 26.06
C LYS A 168 -4.90 3.91 25.65
N ASN A 169 -3.97 3.88 26.61
CA ASN A 169 -2.54 4.13 26.39
C ASN A 169 -1.86 3.03 25.56
N TYR A 170 -2.24 1.77 25.75
CA TYR A 170 -1.78 0.66 24.91
C TYR A 170 -2.24 0.85 23.47
N ILE A 171 -3.53 1.13 23.26
CA ILE A 171 -4.09 1.36 21.93
C ILE A 171 -3.39 2.53 21.23
N LYS A 172 -3.16 3.65 21.94
CA LYS A 172 -2.41 4.81 21.41
C LYS A 172 -1.00 4.43 20.95
N THR A 173 -0.26 3.69 21.79
CA THR A 173 1.11 3.24 21.48
C THR A 173 1.11 2.28 20.27
N LYS A 174 0.12 1.39 20.18
CA LYS A 174 -0.04 0.45 19.07
C LYS A 174 -0.31 1.19 17.76
N SER A 175 -1.18 2.21 17.80
CA SER A 175 -1.46 3.06 16.64
C SER A 175 -0.25 3.86 16.18
N GLN A 176 0.60 4.33 17.10
CA GLN A 176 1.87 4.99 16.76
C GLN A 176 2.80 4.05 16.00
N LEU A 177 3.00 2.82 16.51
CA LEU A 177 3.82 1.81 15.85
C LEU A 177 3.27 1.47 14.46
N ALA A 178 1.96 1.27 14.33
CA ALA A 178 1.32 0.95 13.06
C ALA A 178 1.47 2.08 12.03
N GLU A 179 1.31 3.35 12.44
CA GLU A 179 1.48 4.50 11.55
C GLU A 179 2.93 4.66 11.09
N LEU A 180 3.90 4.41 11.97
CA LEU A 180 5.32 4.42 11.65
C LEU A 180 5.65 3.36 10.58
N GLN A 181 5.21 2.12 10.80
CA GLN A 181 5.40 1.02 9.84
C GLN A 181 4.68 1.28 8.51
N ARG A 182 3.49 1.89 8.54
CA ARG A 182 2.75 2.28 7.33
C ARG A 182 3.53 3.29 6.50
N LYS A 183 4.12 4.32 7.12
CA LYS A 183 4.94 5.32 6.42
C LYS A 183 6.13 4.67 5.72
N LEU A 184 6.84 3.77 6.40
CA LEU A 184 7.94 3.02 5.78
C LEU A 184 7.49 2.18 4.58
N ALA A 185 6.35 1.48 4.70
CA ALA A 185 5.83 0.66 3.62
C ALA A 185 5.49 1.50 2.38
N GLU A 186 4.91 2.70 2.57
CA GLU A 186 4.64 3.63 1.47
C GLU A 186 5.93 4.20 0.86
N LYS A 187 6.95 4.54 1.67
CA LYS A 187 8.26 5.01 1.18
C LYS A 187 8.96 3.94 0.32
N ARG A 188 9.03 2.70 0.81
CA ARG A 188 9.53 1.54 0.05
C ARG A 188 8.81 1.37 -1.28
N LYS A 189 7.48 1.35 -1.24
CA LYS A 189 6.67 1.22 -2.45
C LYS A 189 6.95 2.35 -3.45
N GLN A 190 7.12 3.57 -2.96
CA GLN A 190 7.43 4.71 -3.81
C GLN A 190 8.79 4.57 -4.49
N ASP A 191 9.82 4.16 -3.75
CA ASP A 191 11.16 3.96 -4.30
C ASP A 191 11.19 2.82 -5.32
N HIS A 192 10.56 1.68 -5.00
CA HIS A 192 10.45 0.57 -5.94
C HIS A 192 9.74 0.98 -7.23
N ASN A 193 8.68 1.80 -7.14
CA ASN A 193 7.99 2.31 -8.33
C ASN A 193 8.86 3.28 -9.16
N LYS A 194 9.66 4.13 -8.51
CA LYS A 194 10.61 5.01 -9.22
C LYS A 194 11.67 4.19 -9.94
N LEU A 195 12.23 3.19 -9.24
CA LEU A 195 13.22 2.29 -9.80
C LEU A 195 12.65 1.52 -10.99
N ALA A 196 11.45 0.96 -10.87
CA ALA A 196 10.76 0.28 -11.97
C ALA A 196 10.55 1.20 -13.18
N ASN A 197 10.15 2.46 -12.96
CA ASN A 197 10.01 3.44 -14.05
C ASN A 197 11.35 3.74 -14.74
N TRP A 198 12.45 3.78 -13.98
CA TRP A 198 13.80 3.95 -14.54
C TRP A 198 14.24 2.71 -15.32
N ILE A 199 14.04 1.51 -14.79
CA ILE A 199 14.33 0.24 -15.48
C ILE A 199 13.60 0.18 -16.83
N LEU A 200 12.30 0.52 -16.85
CA LEU A 200 11.50 0.56 -18.08
C LEU A 200 11.99 1.62 -19.10
N SER A 201 12.77 2.60 -18.66
CA SER A 201 13.43 3.56 -19.55
C SER A 201 14.72 3.01 -20.16
N LEU A 202 15.26 1.89 -19.65
CA LEU A 202 16.39 1.19 -20.26
C LEU A 202 15.93 0.24 -21.36
N GLY A 203 14.83 -0.48 -21.12
CA GLY A 203 14.25 -1.46 -22.06
C GLY A 203 12.92 -2.03 -21.55
N ASP A 204 12.18 -2.71 -22.42
CA ASP A 204 10.85 -3.27 -22.18
C ASP A 204 10.82 -4.81 -22.13
N ASP A 205 11.93 -5.48 -22.47
CA ASP A 205 12.11 -6.92 -22.29
C ASP A 205 12.97 -7.21 -21.05
N ILE A 206 12.31 -7.51 -19.93
CA ILE A 206 12.95 -7.75 -18.64
C ILE A 206 13.27 -9.24 -18.48
N LYS A 207 14.54 -9.55 -18.20
CA LYS A 207 15.06 -10.91 -17.95
C LYS A 207 15.45 -11.10 -16.49
#